data_AF-A0AAV4A1J4-F1
#
_entry.id   AF-A0AAV4A1J4-F1
#
_cell.length_a   1.000
_cell.length_b   1.000
_cell.length_c   1.000
_cell.angle_alpha   90.00
_cell.angle_beta   90.00
_cell.angle_gamma   90.00
#
_symmetry.space_group_name_H-M   'P 1'
#
loop_
_entity.id
_entity.type
_entity.pdbx_description
1 polymer ?
#
loop_
_entity_poly.entity_id
_entity_poly.type
_entity_poly.pdbx_seq_one_letter_code
_entity_poly.pdbx_strand_id
1 'polypeptide(L)'
;MISNDGKTNREISARTAQAKINFQKMKAILTNKHISIEMRKRALQCYIEPVLMYGCEAWTVSKQIQNKLEATEIWFLRRMLRILWTAKKTNESSE
;
A
#
# COMPACT_ATOMS: atom_id res chain seq x y z
N MET A 1 -30.14 1.78 -9.35
CA MET A 1 -28.75 1.50 -8.94
C MET A 1 -28.19 2.77 -8.33
N ILE A 2 -28.04 2.84 -7.01
CA ILE A 2 -27.56 4.04 -6.33
C ILE A 2 -26.03 4.01 -6.39
N SER A 3 -25.40 5.02 -6.99
CA SER A 3 -23.95 5.14 -7.15
C SER A 3 -23.21 5.04 -5.81
N ASN A 4 -22.67 3.86 -5.51
CA ASN A 4 -21.88 3.60 -4.31
C ASN A 4 -20.40 4.02 -4.49
N ASP A 5 -19.99 4.33 -5.72
CA ASP A 5 -18.61 4.63 -6.11
C ASP A 5 -17.99 5.81 -5.36
N GLY A 6 -18.81 6.83 -5.02
CA GLY A 6 -18.37 7.99 -4.26
C GLY A 6 -18.04 7.67 -2.80
N LYS A 7 -18.73 6.70 -2.19
CA LYS A 7 -18.48 6.26 -0.81
C LYS A 7 -17.26 5.35 -0.75
N THR A 8 -17.17 4.38 -1.66
CA THR A 8 -16.03 3.46 -1.78
C THR A 8 -14.73 4.20 -2.02
N ASN A 9 -14.71 5.20 -2.92
CA ASN A 9 -13.51 6.00 -3.16
C ASN A 9 -13.05 6.78 -1.93
N ARG A 10 -13.98 7.35 -1.16
CA ARG A 10 -13.65 8.08 0.08
C ARG A 10 -13.08 7.13 1.13
N GLU A 11 -13.67 5.95 1.28
CA GLU A 11 -13.17 4.94 2.20
C GLU A 11 -11.74 4.51 1.83
N ILE A 12 -11.49 4.18 0.57
CA ILE A 12 -10.15 3.78 0.10
C ILE A 12 -9.14 4.90 0.39
N SER A 13 -9.47 6.16 0.10
CA SER A 13 -8.60 7.29 0.41
C SER A 13 -8.32 7.42 1.91
N ALA A 14 -9.32 7.20 2.77
CA ALA A 14 -9.13 7.19 4.23
C ALA A 14 -8.22 6.03 4.68
N ARG A 15 -8.41 4.82 4.13
CA ARG A 15 -7.57 3.65 4.40
C ARG A 15 -6.13 3.86 3.95
N THR A 16 -5.92 4.42 2.76
CA THR A 16 -4.60 4.82 2.27
C THR A 16 -3.93 5.81 3.22
N ALA A 17 -4.66 6.82 3.72
CA ALA A 17 -4.11 7.78 4.68
C ALA A 17 -3.71 7.11 6.00
N GLN A 18 -4.57 6.23 6.54
CA GLN A 18 -4.30 5.48 7.76
C GLN A 18 -3.08 4.56 7.60
N ALA A 19 -2.99 3.84 6.49
CA ALA A 19 -1.86 2.97 6.16
C ALA A 19 -0.55 3.78 6.06
N LYS A 20 -0.59 4.98 5.46
CA LYS A 20 0.55 5.91 5.41
C LYS A 20 0.99 6.39 6.80
N ILE A 21 0.03 6.70 7.68
CA ILE A 21 0.31 7.07 9.08
C ILE A 21 0.98 5.89 9.81
N ASN A 22 0.45 4.68 9.67
CA ASN A 22 1.04 3.48 10.29
C ASN A 22 2.44 3.20 9.76
N PHE A 23 2.67 3.36 8.45
CA PHE A 23 4.01 3.28 7.88
C PHE A 23 4.97 4.30 8.53
N GLN A 24 4.54 5.55 8.76
CA GLN A 24 5.39 6.53 9.45
C GLN A 24 5.72 6.10 10.88
N LYS A 25 4.75 5.55 11.62
CA LYS A 25 4.98 5.02 12.98
C LYS A 25 6.00 3.88 13.00
N MET A 26 6.01 3.04 11.97
CA MET A 26 6.94 1.91 11.83
C MET A 26 8.17 2.20 10.97
N LYS A 27 8.40 3.46 10.58
CA LYS A 27 9.45 3.85 9.63
C LYS A 27 10.84 3.39 10.08
N ALA A 28 11.11 3.42 11.38
CA ALA A 28 12.38 3.00 11.96
C ALA A 28 12.73 1.53 11.63
N ILE A 29 11.73 0.66 11.56
CA ILE A 29 11.89 -0.77 11.20
C ILE A 29 11.87 -0.93 9.68
N LEU A 30 10.84 -0.37 9.03
CA LEU A 30 10.58 -0.55 7.60
C LEU A 30 11.65 0.06 6.70
N THR A 31 12.41 1.03 7.18
CA THR A 31 13.49 1.65 6.40
C THR A 31 14.88 1.31 6.92
N ASN A 32 15.00 0.40 7.90
CA ASN A 32 16.29 -0.01 8.46
C ASN A 32 17.09 -0.86 7.47
N LYS A 33 18.34 -0.47 7.20
CA LYS A 33 19.24 -1.22 6.31
C LYS A 33 19.80 -2.49 6.96
N HIS A 34 19.85 -2.55 8.29
CA HIS A 34 20.35 -3.70 9.05
C HIS A 34 19.32 -4.83 9.17
N ILE A 35 18.05 -4.57 8.81
CA ILE A 35 16.99 -5.58 8.76
C ILE A 35 16.87 -6.09 7.33
N SER A 36 16.77 -7.41 7.17
CA SER A 36 16.60 -8.04 5.85
C SER A 36 15.37 -7.47 5.13
N ILE A 37 15.44 -7.43 3.79
CA ILE A 37 14.31 -6.95 2.98
C ILE A 37 13.08 -7.83 3.23
N GLU A 38 13.28 -9.14 3.36
CA GLU A 38 12.22 -10.11 3.63
C GLU A 38 11.48 -9.82 4.94
N MET A 39 12.19 -9.56 6.04
CA MET A 39 11.56 -9.20 7.32
C MET A 39 10.79 -7.87 7.24
N ARG A 40 11.30 -6.89 6.49
CA ARG A 40 10.60 -5.62 6.26
C ARG A 40 9.36 -5.80 5.39
N LYS A 41 9.41 -6.66 4.37
CA LYS A 41 8.26 -7.03 3.54
C LYS A 41 7.19 -7.70 4.40
N ARG A 42 7.56 -8.69 5.22
CA ARG A 42 6.63 -9.33 6.17
C ARG A 42 6.01 -8.32 7.14
N ALA A 43 6.80 -7.39 7.69
CA ALA A 43 6.25 -6.34 8.55
C ALA A 43 5.23 -5.45 7.82
N LEU A 44 5.48 -5.10 6.55
CA LEU A 44 4.54 -4.36 5.73
C LEU A 44 3.25 -5.15 5.50
N GLN A 45 3.36 -6.44 5.15
CA GLN A 45 2.22 -7.34 4.95
C GLN A 45 1.41 -7.58 6.24
N CYS A 46 2.05 -7.67 7.40
CA CYS A 46 1.37 -7.94 8.66
C CYS A 46 0.68 -6.71 9.27
N TYR A 47 1.27 -5.51 9.11
CA TYR A 47 0.82 -4.33 9.86
C TYR A 47 0.20 -3.23 9.00
N ILE A 48 0.48 -3.19 7.70
CA ILE A 48 0.02 -2.12 6.80
C ILE A 48 -1.01 -2.65 5.81
N GLU A 49 -0.78 -3.81 5.22
CA GLU A 49 -1.70 -4.43 4.25
C GLU A 49 -3.11 -4.67 4.80
N PRO A 50 -3.32 -5.15 6.05
CA PRO A 50 -4.67 -5.33 6.58
C PRO A 50 -5.42 -4.01 6.78
N VAL A 51 -4.69 -2.92 7.05
CA VAL A 51 -5.26 -1.57 7.20
C VAL A 51 -5.71 -1.03 5.85
N LEU A 52 -4.95 -1.34 4.80
CA LEU A 52 -5.31 -0.96 3.44
C LEU A 52 -6.50 -1.79 2.94
N MET A 53 -6.53 -3.09 3.21
CA MET A 53 -7.55 -4.03 2.69
C MET A 53 -8.83 -4.10 3.52
N TYR A 54 -8.91 -3.42 4.66
CA TYR A 54 -10.12 -3.45 5.47
C TYR A 54 -11.33 -2.93 4.68
N GLY A 55 -12.38 -3.75 4.60
CA GLY A 55 -13.60 -3.42 3.88
C GLY A 55 -13.56 -3.74 2.37
N CYS A 56 -12.51 -4.41 1.89
CA CYS A 56 -12.38 -4.75 0.46
C CYS A 56 -13.54 -5.60 -0.08
N GLU A 57 -14.17 -6.42 0.76
CA GLU A 57 -15.36 -7.23 0.41
C GLU A 57 -16.57 -6.36 0.03
N ALA A 58 -16.65 -5.13 0.55
CA ALA A 58 -17.72 -4.18 0.26
C ALA A 58 -17.38 -3.23 -0.91
N TRP A 59 -16.18 -3.35 -1.48
CA TRP A 59 -15.75 -2.49 -2.58
C TRP A 59 -16.17 -3.07 -3.92
N THR A 60 -16.83 -2.25 -4.73
CA THR A 60 -17.03 -2.56 -6.14
C THR A 60 -15.67 -2.56 -6.83
N VAL A 61 -15.19 -3.73 -7.28
CA VAL A 61 -13.90 -3.85 -7.96
C VAL A 61 -13.97 -3.12 -9.29
N SER A 62 -13.40 -1.91 -9.34
CA SER A 62 -13.25 -1.12 -10.55
C SER A 62 -11.76 -0.95 -10.86
N LYS A 63 -11.44 -0.73 -12.14
CA LYS A 63 -10.07 -0.48 -12.59
C LYS A 63 -9.43 0.71 -11.89
N GLN A 64 -10.24 1.72 -11.54
CA GLN A 64 -9.76 2.89 -10.80
C GLN A 64 -9.32 2.54 -9.38
N ILE A 65 -10.03 1.63 -8.72
CA ILE A 65 -9.70 1.18 -7.36
C ILE A 65 -8.45 0.30 -7.37
N GLN A 66 -8.36 -0.64 -8.31
CA GLN A 66 -7.17 -1.46 -8.51
C GLN A 66 -5.92 -0.58 -8.71
N ASN A 67 -5.98 0.37 -9.65
CA ASN A 67 -4.88 1.31 -9.90
C ASN A 67 -4.48 2.11 -8.65
N LYS A 68 -5.45 2.51 -7.81
CA LYS A 68 -5.17 3.24 -6.55
C LYS A 68 -4.50 2.36 -5.50
N LEU A 69 -4.91 1.11 -5.38
CA LEU A 69 -4.32 0.15 -4.45
C LEU A 69 -2.89 -0.18 -4.89
N GLU A 70 -2.68 -0.49 -6.17
CA GLU A 70 -1.35 -0.73 -6.74
C GLU A 70 -0.42 0.48 -6.55
N ALA A 71 -0.89 1.70 -6.84
CA ALA A 71 -0.11 2.92 -6.63
C ALA A 71 0.27 3.12 -5.14
N THR A 72 -0.64 2.74 -4.23
CA THR A 72 -0.41 2.80 -2.79
C THR A 72 0.62 1.76 -2.34
N GLU A 73 0.55 0.53 -2.85
CA GLU A 73 1.51 -0.53 -2.59
C GLU A 73 2.92 -0.14 -3.08
N ILE A 74 3.03 0.33 -4.33
CA ILE A 74 4.28 0.82 -4.91
C ILE A 74 4.88 1.95 -4.07
N TRP A 75 4.04 2.85 -3.53
CA TRP A 75 4.49 3.91 -2.65
C TRP A 75 5.18 3.37 -1.39
N PHE A 76 4.60 2.34 -0.75
CA PHE A 76 5.21 1.70 0.43
C PHE A 76 6.52 0.98 0.07
N LEU A 77 6.51 0.19 -1.01
CA LEU A 77 7.68 -0.58 -1.45
C LEU A 77 8.86 0.33 -1.81
N ARG A 78 8.62 1.39 -2.59
CA ARG A 78 9.68 2.35 -2.96
C ARG A 78 10.30 2.99 -1.73
N ARG A 79 9.48 3.34 -0.72
CA ARG A 79 9.97 4.01 0.48
C ARG A 79 10.70 3.06 1.43
N MET A 80 10.24 1.81 1.54
CA MET A 80 10.93 0.72 2.24
C MET A 80 12.31 0.44 1.64
N LEU A 81 12.39 0.40 0.31
CA LEU A 81 13.61 0.13 -0.46
C LEU A 81 14.48 1.39 -0.67
N ARG A 82 14.03 2.57 -0.23
CA ARG A 82 14.68 3.87 -0.45
C ARG A 82 14.99 4.16 -1.94
N ILE A 83 14.11 3.69 -2.83
CA ILE A 83 14.21 3.92 -4.26
C ILE A 83 13.82 5.38 -4.56
N LEU A 84 14.66 6.10 -5.30
CA LEU A 84 14.37 7.46 -5.74
C LEU A 84 13.13 7.51 -6.65
N TRP A 85 12.41 8.63 -6.64
CA TRP A 85 11.20 8.77 -7.45
C TRP A 85 11.47 8.69 -8.97
N THR A 86 12.68 9.08 -9.40
CA THR A 86 13.17 9.03 -10.79
C THR A 86 13.55 7.64 -11.25
N ALA A 87 13.78 6.70 -10.33
CA ALA A 87 14.17 5.35 -10.68
C ALA A 87 12.96 4.58 -11.21
N LYS A 88 13.01 4.22 -12.50
CA LYS A 88 12.04 3.32 -13.14
C LYS A 88 12.54 1.89 -12.93
N LYS A 89 11.90 1.15 -12.03
CA LYS A 89 12.01 -0.31 -11.97
C LYS A 89 10.75 -0.92 -12.58
N THR A 90 10.95 -1.81 -13.53
CA THR A 90 9.93 -2.73 -14.02
C THR A 90 9.65 -3.76 -12.93
N ASN A 91 8.37 -4.03 -12.65
CA ASN A 91 7.99 -5.22 -11.90
C ASN A 91 8.26 -6.40 -12.83
N GLU A 92 9.44 -7.01 -12.73
CA GLU A 92 9.59 -8.36 -13.25
C GLU A 92 8.75 -9.26 -12.36
N SER A 93 7.69 -9.81 -12.98
CA SER A 93 6.76 -10.75 -12.36
C SER A 93 7.56 -11.82 -11.64
N SER A 94 7.57 -11.76 -10.31
CA SER A 94 7.98 -12.90 -9.49
C SER A 94 6.78 -13.81 -9.39
N GLU A 95 6.97 -15.06 -9.83
CA GLU A 95 6.04 -16.19 -9.76
C GLU A 95 5.39 -16.38 -8.39
#